data_AF-A0AAQ2XL08-F1
#
_entry.id   AF-A0AAQ2XL08-F1
#
_cell.length_a   1.000
_cell.length_b   1.000
_cell.length_c   1.000
_cell.angle_alpha   90.00
_cell.angle_beta   90.00
_cell.angle_gamma   90.00
#
_symmetry.space_group_name_H-M   'P 1'
#
loop_
_entity.id
_entity.type
_entity.pdbx_description
1 polymer ?
#
loop_
_entity_poly.entity_id
_entity_poly.type
_entity_poly.pdbx_seq_one_letter_code
_entity_poly.pdbx_strand_id
1 'polypeptide(L)' 'MILLVIDVQKLIMTDDLYDFARFENTVGKLICAARESGTEVIYVRHDDGEGEELTKGKADFEIYDGFKPQPA' A
#
# COMPACT_ATOMS: atom_id res chain seq x y z
N MET A 1 -19.18 -3.19 -2.37
CA MET A 1 -17.89 -3.57 -2.99
C MET A 1 -16.80 -3.02 -2.09
N ILE A 2 -15.65 -3.69 -1.98
CA ILE A 2 -14.51 -3.23 -1.18
C ILE A 2 -13.27 -3.36 -2.05
N LEU A 3 -12.37 -2.37 -2.00
CA LEU A 3 -11.04 -2.47 -2.57
C LEU A 3 -10.06 -2.87 -1.46
N LEU A 4 -9.46 -4.05 -1.59
CA LEU A 4 -8.35 -4.49 -0.75
C LEU A 4 -7.03 -4.12 -1.43
N VAL A 5 -6.19 -3.36 -0.73
CA VAL A 5 -4.83 -2.99 -1.17
C VAL A 5 -3.84 -3.76 -0.29
N ILE A 6 -3.13 -4.71 -0.88
CA ILE A 6 -2.35 -5.71 -0.15
C ILE A 6 -0.85 -5.42 -0.29
N ASP A 7 -0.15 -5.40 0.83
CA ASP A 7 1.32 -5.40 0.97
C ASP A 7 2.04 -4.29 0.19
N VAL A 8 1.42 -3.13 0.05
CA VAL A 8 2.04 -1.95 -0.58
C VAL A 8 2.96 -1.17 0.38
N GLN A 9 3.78 -1.90 1.14
CA GLN A 9 4.69 -1.35 2.15
C GLN A 9 5.96 -0.81 1.53
N LYS A 10 6.59 0.17 2.19
CA LYS A 10 7.79 0.87 1.68
C LYS A 10 8.94 -0.05 1.31
N LEU A 11 9.14 -1.13 2.07
CA LEU A 11 10.24 -2.08 1.82
C LEU A 11 10.25 -2.64 0.39
N ILE A 12 9.06 -2.96 -0.16
CA ILE A 12 8.93 -3.69 -1.43
C ILE A 12 8.46 -2.81 -2.60
N MET A 13 8.10 -1.56 -2.32
CA MET A 13 7.65 -0.58 -3.30
C MET A 13 8.85 0.24 -3.82
N THR A 14 9.77 -0.47 -4.47
CA THR A 14 11.02 0.06 -5.04
C THR A 14 11.11 -0.21 -6.54
N ASP A 15 12.13 0.34 -7.21
CA ASP A 15 12.39 0.12 -8.64
C ASP A 15 12.75 -1.34 -8.98
N ASP A 16 13.03 -2.19 -7.98
CA ASP A 16 13.24 -3.63 -8.15
C ASP A 16 11.91 -4.39 -8.37
N LEU A 17 10.78 -3.78 -8.03
CA LEU A 17 9.45 -4.36 -8.29
C LEU A 17 9.20 -4.38 -9.80
N TYR A 18 8.75 -5.52 -10.31
CA TYR A 18 8.44 -5.69 -11.73
C TYR A 18 7.44 -4.63 -12.22
N ASP A 19 7.83 -3.88 -13.25
CA ASP A 19 7.02 -2.84 -13.89
C ASP A 19 6.45 -1.81 -12.87
N PHE A 20 7.31 -1.39 -11.92
CA PHE A 20 6.95 -0.53 -10.79
C PHE A 20 6.11 0.68 -11.20
N ALA A 21 6.54 1.46 -12.21
CA ALA A 21 5.82 2.65 -12.64
C ALA A 21 4.39 2.35 -13.13
N ARG A 22 4.18 1.24 -13.85
CA ARG A 22 2.84 0.83 -14.29
C ARG A 22 2.01 0.32 -13.12
N PHE A 23 2.60 -0.48 -12.24
CA PHE A 23 1.94 -0.97 -11.03
C PHE A 23 1.47 0.21 -10.17
N GLU A 24 2.38 1.14 -9.89
CA GLU A 24 2.14 2.34 -9.09
C GLU A 24 0.97 3.14 -9.67
N ASN A 25 1.03 3.44 -10.98
CA ASN A 25 -0.01 4.20 -11.66
C ASN A 25 -1.38 3.50 -11.64
N THR A 26 -1.39 2.18 -11.83
CA THR A 26 -2.63 1.40 -11.92
C THR A 26 -3.31 1.30 -10.57
N VAL A 27 -2.57 0.95 -9.51
CA VAL A 27 -3.11 0.85 -8.15
C VAL A 27 -3.56 2.22 -7.64
N GLY A 28 -2.79 3.28 -7.90
CA GLY A 28 -3.17 4.65 -7.57
C GLY A 28 -4.51 5.07 -8.18
N LYS A 29 -4.74 4.74 -9.45
CA LYS A 29 -6.03 4.98 -10.14
C LYS A 29 -7.18 4.20 -9.52
N LEU A 30 -6.97 2.94 -9.16
CA LEU A 30 -7.99 2.11 -8.50
C LEU A 30 -8.38 2.68 -7.13
N ILE A 31 -7.38 3.07 -6.33
CA ILE A 31 -7.62 3.71 -5.02
C ILE A 31 -8.40 5.02 -5.18
N CYS A 32 -8.03 5.85 -6.16
CA CYS A 32 -8.74 7.10 -6.45
C CYS A 32 -10.20 6.85 -6.83
N ALA A 33 -10.46 5.96 -7.78
CA ALA A 33 -11.81 5.61 -8.23
C ALA A 33 -12.66 4.98 -7.11
N ALA A 34 -12.06 4.15 -6.25
CA ALA A 34 -12.75 3.59 -5.09
C ALA A 34 -13.18 4.71 -4.12
N ARG A 35 -12.29 5.64 -3.80
CA ARG A 35 -12.60 6.79 -2.94
C ARG A 35 -13.69 7.70 -3.54
N GLU A 36 -13.56 8.04 -4.81
CA GLU A 36 -14.53 8.88 -5.53
C GLU A 36 -15.94 8.26 -5.59
N SER A 37 -16.02 6.93 -5.65
CA SER A 37 -17.29 6.19 -5.66
C SER A 37 -17.84 5.86 -4.27
N GLY A 38 -17.13 6.25 -3.19
CA GLY A 38 -17.49 5.86 -1.82
C GLY A 38 -17.30 4.37 -1.52
N THR A 39 -16.54 3.66 -2.36
CA THR A 39 -16.14 2.27 -2.12
C THR A 39 -15.10 2.24 -0.99
N GLU A 40 -15.33 1.39 0.01
CA GLU A 40 -14.40 1.21 1.13
C GLU A 40 -13.04 0.70 0.63
N VAL A 41 -11.96 1.31 1.13
CA VAL A 41 -10.58 0.94 0.82
C VAL A 41 -9.92 0.42 2.09
N ILE A 42 -9.54 -0.86 2.10
CA ILE A 42 -8.89 -1.52 3.22
C ILE A 42 -7.45 -1.85 2.83
N TYR A 43 -6.50 -1.48 3.69
CA TYR A 43 -5.08 -1.81 3.52
C TYR A 43 -4.73 -3.03 4.37
N VAL A 44 -4.11 -4.02 3.75
CA VAL A 44 -3.53 -5.19 4.42
C VAL A 44 -2.01 -5.03 4.35
N ARG A 45 -1.35 -5.27 5.49
CA ARG A 45 0.11 -5.21 5.62
C ARG A 45 0.63 -6.54 6.12
N HIS A 46 1.74 -6.98 5.54
CA HIS A 46 2.53 -8.07 6.04
C HIS A 46 3.33 -7.63 7.25
N ASP A 47 3.34 -8.46 8.30
CA ASP A 47 4.21 -8.30 9.46
C ASP A 47 5.07 -9.56 9.56
N ASP A 48 6.39 -9.39 9.40
CA ASP A 48 7.36 -10.50 9.44
C ASP A 48 7.65 -10.98 10.87
N GLY A 49 7.14 -10.28 11.90
CA GLY A 49 7.38 -10.57 13.31
C GLY A 49 8.41 -9.64 13.94
N GLU A 50 8.60 -9.76 15.26
CA GLU A 50 9.43 -8.85 16.04
C GLU A 50 10.92 -8.87 15.59
N GLY A 51 11.44 -7.68 15.26
CA GLY A 51 12.86 -7.49 14.93
C GLY A 51 13.15 -7.41 13.42
N GLU A 52 12.24 -7.90 12.58
CA GLU A 52 12.34 -7.89 11.12
C GLU A 52 12.05 -6.52 10.51
N GLU A 53 12.39 -6.28 9.24
CA GLU A 53 12.20 -4.95 8.61
C GLU A 53 10.72 -4.60 8.41
N LEU A 54 9.87 -5.59 8.15
CA LEU A 54 8.40 -5.43 8.14
C LEU A 54 7.81 -5.70 9.52
N THR A 55 8.24 -4.97 10.54
CA THR A 55 7.57 -4.97 11.86
C THR A 55 6.93 -3.61 12.12
N LYS A 56 5.74 -3.62 12.75
CA LYS A 56 5.10 -2.40 13.22
C LYS A 56 6.04 -1.50 14.03
N GLY A 57 6.12 -0.23 13.64
CA GLY A 57 6.98 0.77 14.26
C GLY A 57 8.27 1.05 13.48
N LYS A 58 8.61 0.21 12.49
CA LYS A 58 9.67 0.51 11.52
C LYS A 58 9.13 1.33 10.35
N ALA A 59 10.02 2.10 9.72
CA ALA A 59 9.66 2.93 8.57
C ALA A 59 9.22 2.08 7.37
N ASP A 60 9.90 0.96 7.14
CA ASP A 60 9.70 0.09 5.99
C ASP A 60 8.39 -0.71 6.07
N PHE A 61 7.84 -0.86 7.27
CA PHE A 61 6.51 -1.42 7.52
C PHE A 61 5.35 -0.49 7.10
N GLU A 62 5.60 0.81 6.98
CA GLU A 62 4.54 1.76 6.62
C GLU A 62 4.12 1.64 5.15
N ILE A 63 2.89 2.08 4.88
CA ILE A 63 2.36 2.13 3.51
C ILE A 63 3.22 3.08 2.67
N TYR A 64 3.50 2.66 1.44
CA TYR A 64 4.19 3.46 0.44
C TYR A 64 3.54 4.83 0.27
N ASP A 65 4.36 5.88 0.17
CA ASP A 65 3.89 7.26 0.29
C ASP A 65 2.87 7.64 -0.80
N GLY A 66 3.02 7.11 -2.02
CA GLY A 66 2.06 7.32 -3.11
C GLY A 66 0.66 6.76 -2.85
N PHE A 67 0.53 5.81 -1.92
CA PHE A 67 -0.73 5.14 -1.57
C PHE A 67 -1.20 5.40 -0.15
N LYS A 68 -0.67 6.43 0.52
CA LYS A 68 -1.00 6.71 1.90
C LYS A 68 -2.52 6.71 2.16
N PRO A 69 -2.98 6.06 3.25
CA PRO A 69 -4.36 6.16 3.69
C PRO A 69 -4.73 7.62 3.95
N GLN A 70 -5.98 7.98 3.69
CA GLN A 70 -6.50 9.27 4.14
C GLN A 70 -6.72 9.20 5.65
N PRO A 71 -6.55 10.32 6.38
CA PRO A 71 -6.95 10.39 7.78
C PRO A 71 -8.40 9.97 7.94
N ALA A 72 -8.69 9.26 9.03
CA ALA A 72 -10.05 8.94 9.44
C ALA A 72 -10.82 10.19 9.88
#